data_AF-A0A7Y2DDV0-F1
#
_entry.id   AF-A0A7Y2DDV0-F1
#
_cell.length_a   1.000
_cell.length_b   1.000
_cell.length_c   1.000
_cell.angle_alpha   90.00
_cell.angle_beta   90.00
_cell.angle_gamma   90.00
#
_symmetry.space_group_name_H-M   'P 1'
#
loop_
_entity.id
_entity.type
_entity.pdbx_description
1 polymer ?
#
loop_
_entity_poly.entity_id
_entity_poly.type
_entity_poly.pdbx_seq_one_letter_code
_entity_poly.pdbx_strand_id
1 'polypeptide(L)'
;MAAFIGRVRSRWPVRFAEEFVSRWQEHRVGGLAAEIAFWGLLSLLPLMLVLTAGLGWLADQTGEGTSADIEEWVVEQAVNIFGDSSDVVDLFSGLFQSTSSDALTVGVIAALYTASRGFATAVRAIDVAYDIDQRRGWVGARLIGLVLAFSAVLVGVVVVSLLVVGPLIGGADELADEIGLGSTFASLWRWLRWPVALVVLVSWAASMYH
;
A
#
# COMPACT_ATOMS: atom_id res chain seq x y z
N MET A 1 45.47 -19.91 27.45
CA MET A 1 44.74 -18.86 26.70
C MET A 1 43.81 -19.40 25.60
N ALA A 2 44.12 -20.52 24.93
CA ALA A 2 43.26 -21.10 23.87
C ALA A 2 41.96 -21.79 24.37
N ALA A 3 41.94 -22.32 25.60
CA ALA A 3 40.78 -23.03 26.16
C ALA A 3 39.66 -22.12 26.72
N PHE A 4 39.90 -20.80 26.79
CA PHE A 4 38.90 -19.81 27.21
C PHE A 4 38.11 -19.27 26.00
N ILE A 5 38.78 -19.10 24.86
CA ILE A 5 38.20 -18.64 23.60
C ILE A 5 37.27 -19.71 22.98
N GLY A 6 37.56 -20.99 23.19
CA GLY A 6 36.72 -22.10 22.70
C GLY A 6 35.35 -22.25 23.38
N ARG A 7 35.18 -21.76 24.63
CA ARG A 7 33.91 -21.87 25.38
C ARG A 7 32.93 -20.73 25.13
N VAL A 8 33.41 -19.58 24.65
CA VAL A 8 32.57 -18.43 24.31
C VAL A 8 31.87 -18.62 22.95
N ARG A 9 32.45 -19.43 22.05
CA ARG A 9 31.93 -19.62 20.68
C ARG A 9 30.72 -20.55 20.57
N SER A 10 30.47 -21.46 21.53
CA SER A 10 29.40 -22.47 21.38
C SER A 10 28.03 -22.05 21.92
N ARG A 11 27.95 -20.98 22.73
CA ARG A 11 26.68 -20.48 23.30
C ARG A 11 26.21 -19.14 22.73
N TRP A 12 27.01 -18.49 21.87
CA TRP A 12 26.62 -17.23 21.23
C TRP A 12 25.26 -17.29 20.50
N PRO A 13 24.94 -18.31 19.67
CA PRO A 13 23.64 -18.34 18.99
C PRO A 13 22.47 -18.54 19.96
N VAL A 14 22.68 -19.31 21.04
CA VAL A 14 21.65 -19.53 22.06
C VAL A 14 21.38 -18.25 22.87
N ARG A 15 22.43 -17.54 23.27
CA ARG A 15 22.28 -16.26 23.99
C ARG A 15 21.65 -15.19 23.11
N PHE A 16 22.02 -15.13 21.83
CA PHE A 16 21.36 -14.23 20.87
C PHE A 16 19.88 -14.56 20.73
N ALA A 17 19.51 -15.84 20.61
CA ALA A 17 18.12 -16.25 20.52
C ALA A 17 17.34 -15.93 21.82
N GLU A 18 17.92 -16.18 22.99
CA GLU A 18 17.34 -15.82 24.29
C GLU A 18 17.14 -14.30 24.42
N GLU A 19 18.15 -13.50 24.09
CA GLU A 19 18.07 -12.03 24.10
C GLU A 19 17.06 -11.50 23.08
N PHE A 20 17.01 -12.07 21.88
CA PHE A 20 16.03 -11.71 20.85
C PHE A 20 14.60 -12.00 21.31
N VAL A 21 14.34 -13.20 21.83
CA VAL A 21 13.00 -13.58 22.32
C VAL A 21 12.61 -12.72 23.52
N SER A 22 13.54 -12.46 24.45
CA SER A 22 13.30 -11.59 25.59
C SER A 22 12.90 -10.18 25.14
N ARG A 23 13.68 -9.56 24.25
CA ARG A 23 13.38 -8.23 23.71
C ARG A 23 12.10 -8.21 22.89
N TRP A 24 11.84 -9.23 22.09
CA TRP A 24 10.60 -9.37 21.32
C TRP A 24 9.36 -9.34 22.22
N GLN A 25 9.40 -10.06 23.34
CA GLN A 25 8.32 -10.09 24.32
C GLN A 25 8.21 -8.78 25.10
N GLU A 26 9.35 -8.24 25.56
CA GLU A 26 9.42 -6.98 26.32
C GLU A 26 8.86 -5.80 25.53
N HIS A 27 9.20 -5.70 24.25
CA HIS A 27 8.70 -4.66 23.35
C HIS A 27 7.31 -4.95 22.75
N ARG A 28 6.68 -6.08 23.11
CA ARG A 28 5.37 -6.53 22.59
C ARG A 28 5.28 -6.44 21.06
N VAL A 29 6.35 -6.82 20.36
CA VAL A 29 6.45 -6.67 18.89
C VAL A 29 5.32 -7.41 18.18
N GLY A 30 4.93 -8.59 18.67
CA GLY A 30 3.78 -9.34 18.14
C GLY A 30 2.46 -8.59 18.26
N GLY A 31 2.26 -7.82 19.35
CA GLY A 31 1.07 -6.99 19.54
C GLY A 31 1.03 -5.80 18.56
N LEU A 32 2.17 -5.15 18.34
CA LEU A 32 2.30 -4.08 17.35
C LEU A 32 2.09 -4.60 15.93
N ALA A 33 2.65 -5.76 15.60
CA ALA A 33 2.46 -6.40 14.30
C ALA A 33 0.98 -6.75 14.05
N ALA A 34 0.30 -7.33 15.04
CA ALA A 34 -1.12 -7.62 14.97
C ALA A 34 -1.96 -6.35 14.80
N GLU A 35 -1.61 -5.26 15.49
CA GLU A 35 -2.29 -3.97 15.36
C GLU A 35 -2.11 -3.38 13.95
N ILE A 36 -0.90 -3.40 13.38
CA ILE A 36 -0.63 -2.96 12.00
C ILE A 36 -1.44 -3.79 11.00
N ALA A 37 -1.41 -5.12 11.14
CA ALA A 37 -2.15 -6.03 10.27
C ALA A 37 -3.66 -5.80 10.36
N PHE A 38 -4.20 -5.60 11.56
CA PHE A 38 -5.61 -5.29 11.79
C PHE A 38 -6.02 -4.00 11.08
N TRP A 39 -5.27 -2.90 11.25
CA TRP A 39 -5.59 -1.64 10.58
C TRP A 39 -5.44 -1.73 9.06
N GLY A 40 -4.43 -2.46 8.57
CA GLY A 40 -4.23 -2.73 7.15
C GLY A 40 -5.42 -3.49 6.56
N LEU A 41 -5.81 -4.61 7.16
CA LEU A 41 -6.96 -5.41 6.73
C LEU A 41 -8.26 -4.60 6.78
N LEU A 42 -8.47 -3.85 7.85
CA LEU A 42 -9.66 -3.00 8.01
C LEU A 42 -9.73 -1.89 6.95
N SER A 43 -8.59 -1.39 6.47
CA SER A 43 -8.54 -0.37 5.42
C SER A 43 -8.88 -0.89 4.03
N LEU A 44 -8.79 -2.21 3.79
CA LEU A 44 -9.09 -2.81 2.49
C LEU A 44 -10.56 -2.64 2.11
N LEU A 45 -11.49 -2.79 3.05
CA LEU A 45 -12.92 -2.67 2.79
C LEU A 45 -13.30 -1.25 2.30
N PRO A 46 -12.97 -0.17 3.06
CA PRO A 46 -13.15 1.19 2.56
C PRO A 46 -12.38 1.47 1.26
N LEU A 47 -11.18 0.91 1.09
CA LEU A 47 -10.41 1.11 -0.13
C LEU A 47 -11.12 0.52 -1.35
N MET A 48 -11.69 -0.68 -1.22
CA MET A 48 -12.49 -1.29 -2.29
C MET A 48 -13.70 -0.42 -2.66
N LEU A 49 -14.41 0.11 -1.66
CA LEU A 49 -15.53 1.06 -1.89
C LEU A 49 -15.08 2.32 -2.63
N VAL A 50 -13.93 2.88 -2.25
CA VAL A 50 -13.38 4.07 -2.92
C VAL A 50 -12.98 3.76 -4.36
N LEU A 51 -12.39 2.61 -4.60
CA LEU A 51 -12.00 2.18 -5.94
C LEU A 51 -13.24 1.97 -6.82
N THR A 52 -14.24 1.22 -6.37
CA THR A 52 -15.44 0.95 -7.18
C THR A 52 -16.24 2.23 -7.45
N ALA A 53 -16.47 3.04 -6.42
CA ALA A 53 -17.18 4.31 -6.60
C ALA A 53 -16.38 5.34 -7.40
N GLY A 54 -15.04 5.32 -7.29
CA GLY A 54 -14.16 6.16 -8.09
C GLY A 54 -14.13 5.76 -9.56
N LEU A 55 -14.15 4.45 -9.85
CA LEU A 55 -14.27 3.93 -11.22
C LEU A 55 -15.65 4.23 -11.81
N GLY A 56 -16.73 4.06 -11.04
CA GLY A 56 -18.08 4.46 -11.45
C GLY A 56 -18.19 5.96 -11.76
N TRP A 57 -17.56 6.81 -10.94
CA TRP A 57 -17.49 8.24 -11.22
C TRP A 57 -16.67 8.58 -12.47
N LEU A 58 -15.54 7.90 -12.70
CA LEU A 58 -14.71 8.12 -13.88
C LEU A 58 -15.45 7.68 -15.15
N ALA A 59 -16.15 6.55 -15.08
CA ALA A 59 -17.02 6.02 -16.11
C ALA A 59 -18.09 7.02 -16.58
N ASP A 60 -18.81 7.65 -15.65
CA ASP A 60 -19.79 8.71 -15.94
C ASP A 60 -19.16 9.88 -16.71
N GLN A 61 -17.88 10.17 -16.46
CA GLN A 61 -17.16 11.28 -17.07
C GLN A 61 -16.53 10.93 -18.44
N THR A 62 -16.18 9.66 -18.70
CA THR A 62 -15.49 9.22 -19.93
C THR A 62 -16.41 8.61 -21.00
N GLY A 63 -17.66 8.29 -20.66
CA GLY A 63 -18.68 7.75 -21.59
C GLY A 63 -19.01 6.27 -21.36
N GLU A 64 -20.24 5.88 -21.67
CA GLU A 64 -20.90 4.61 -21.29
C GLU A 64 -20.16 3.30 -21.68
N GLY A 65 -19.22 3.34 -22.64
CA GLY A 65 -18.50 2.15 -23.10
C GLY A 65 -17.33 1.73 -22.19
N THR A 66 -16.61 2.68 -21.59
CA THR A 66 -15.39 2.41 -20.81
C THR A 66 -15.70 1.87 -19.41
N SER A 67 -16.92 2.10 -18.91
CA SER A 67 -17.37 1.64 -17.61
C SER A 67 -17.54 0.12 -17.55
N ALA A 68 -18.19 -0.44 -18.57
CA ALA A 68 -18.43 -1.87 -18.71
C ALA A 68 -17.11 -2.63 -18.89
N ASP A 69 -16.19 -2.10 -19.70
CA ASP A 69 -14.87 -2.71 -19.93
C ASP A 69 -14.03 -2.77 -18.65
N ILE A 70 -14.06 -1.71 -17.84
CA ILE A 70 -13.34 -1.64 -16.55
C ILE A 70 -13.98 -2.58 -15.53
N GLU A 71 -15.31 -2.58 -15.42
CA GLU A 71 -16.04 -3.47 -14.50
C GLU A 71 -15.78 -4.95 -14.85
N GLU A 72 -15.92 -5.31 -16.14
CA GLU A 72 -15.67 -6.67 -16.63
C GLU A 72 -14.22 -7.09 -16.33
N TRP A 73 -13.24 -6.21 -16.60
CA TRP A 73 -11.85 -6.49 -16.31
C TRP A 73 -11.59 -6.67 -14.80
N VAL A 74 -12.14 -5.81 -13.93
CA VAL A 74 -11.97 -5.91 -12.48
C VAL A 74 -12.59 -7.20 -11.94
N VAL A 75 -13.80 -7.56 -12.40
CA VAL A 75 -14.49 -8.79 -12.01
C VAL A 75 -13.72 -10.01 -12.50
N GLU A 76 -13.23 -10.00 -13.74
CA GLU A 76 -12.41 -11.09 -14.30
C GLU A 76 -11.12 -11.28 -13.48
N GLN A 77 -10.44 -10.19 -13.10
CA GLN A 77 -9.26 -10.27 -12.23
C GLN A 77 -9.60 -10.79 -10.84
N ALA A 78 -10.74 -10.39 -10.26
CA ALA A 78 -11.20 -10.89 -8.98
C ALA A 78 -11.46 -12.41 -9.04
N VAL A 79 -12.13 -12.89 -10.09
CA VAL A 79 -12.35 -14.33 -10.33
C VAL A 79 -11.03 -15.08 -10.51
N ASN A 80 -10.07 -14.51 -11.25
CA ASN A 80 -8.75 -15.13 -11.43
C ASN A 80 -7.95 -15.27 -10.12
N ILE A 81 -8.09 -14.31 -9.19
CA ILE A 81 -7.35 -14.30 -7.92
C ILE A 81 -8.05 -15.13 -6.84
N PHE A 82 -9.37 -14.99 -6.71
CA PHE A 82 -10.16 -15.56 -5.61
C PHE A 82 -10.94 -16.82 -5.99
N GLY A 83 -10.99 -17.17 -7.28
CA GLY A 83 -11.74 -18.30 -7.82
C GLY A 83 -13.16 -17.92 -8.23
N ASP A 84 -13.74 -18.74 -9.10
CA ASP A 84 -15.11 -18.58 -9.61
C ASP A 84 -16.13 -18.98 -8.54
N SER A 85 -16.38 -18.06 -7.61
CA SER A 85 -17.43 -18.19 -6.60
C SER A 85 -18.43 -17.06 -6.81
N SER A 86 -19.72 -17.42 -6.84
CA SER A 86 -20.82 -16.47 -7.01
C SER A 86 -20.76 -15.33 -5.99
N ASP A 87 -20.34 -15.63 -4.76
CA ASP A 87 -20.23 -14.64 -3.69
C ASP A 87 -19.19 -13.55 -3.98
N VAL A 88 -18.08 -13.89 -4.65
CA VAL A 88 -17.06 -12.92 -5.04
C VAL A 88 -17.61 -12.02 -6.15
N VAL A 89 -18.18 -12.62 -7.19
CA VAL A 89 -18.76 -11.86 -8.31
C VAL A 89 -19.90 -10.94 -7.85
N ASP A 90 -20.78 -11.43 -6.97
CA ASP A 90 -21.90 -10.67 -6.40
C ASP A 90 -21.40 -9.54 -5.48
N LEU A 91 -20.34 -9.77 -4.71
CA LEU A 91 -19.72 -8.73 -3.89
C LEU A 91 -19.15 -7.61 -4.78
N PHE A 92 -18.34 -7.95 -5.78
CA PHE A 92 -17.69 -6.97 -6.64
C PHE A 92 -18.71 -6.21 -7.51
N SER A 93 -19.66 -6.90 -8.14
CA SER A 93 -20.74 -6.27 -8.93
C SER A 93 -21.67 -5.39 -8.07
N GLY A 94 -21.97 -5.82 -6.83
CA GLY A 94 -22.72 -5.00 -5.87
C GLY A 94 -22.00 -3.70 -5.48
N LEU A 95 -20.66 -3.72 -5.41
CA LEU A 95 -19.87 -2.53 -5.14
C LEU A 95 -19.94 -1.51 -6.29
N PHE A 96 -20.03 -1.95 -7.55
CA PHE A 96 -20.22 -1.08 -8.71
C PHE A 96 -21.65 -0.50 -8.80
N GLN A 97 -22.67 -1.28 -8.43
CA GLN A 97 -24.06 -0.79 -8.40
C GLN A 97 -24.33 0.21 -7.26
N SER A 98 -23.53 0.19 -6.20
CA SER A 98 -23.65 1.09 -5.05
C SER A 98 -23.16 2.53 -5.28
N THR A 99 -22.85 2.90 -6.53
CA THR A 99 -22.27 4.19 -6.95
C THR A 99 -23.17 5.37 -6.56
N SER A 100 -22.98 5.83 -5.34
CA SER A 100 -23.51 7.08 -4.81
C SER A 100 -22.34 7.91 -4.30
N SER A 101 -22.35 9.21 -4.58
CA SER A 101 -21.30 10.16 -4.16
C SER A 101 -21.11 10.18 -2.63
N ASP A 102 -22.16 9.87 -1.88
CA ASP A 102 -22.13 9.72 -0.43
C ASP A 102 -21.29 8.51 0.02
N ALA A 103 -21.43 7.36 -0.64
CA ALA A 103 -20.65 6.16 -0.34
C ALA A 103 -19.16 6.36 -0.62
N LEU A 104 -18.81 7.06 -1.70
CA LEU A 104 -17.42 7.44 -2.00
C LEU A 104 -16.82 8.27 -0.86
N THR A 105 -17.53 9.31 -0.42
CA THR A 105 -17.05 10.21 0.63
C THR A 105 -16.85 9.48 1.95
N VAL A 106 -17.83 8.64 2.35
CA VAL A 106 -17.73 7.82 3.57
C VAL A 106 -16.57 6.82 3.46
N GLY A 107 -16.43 6.17 2.30
CA GLY A 107 -15.33 5.25 2.00
C GLY A 107 -13.96 5.92 2.13
N VAL A 108 -13.78 7.11 1.54
CA VAL A 108 -12.51 7.86 1.62
C VAL A 108 -12.18 8.21 3.06
N ILE A 109 -13.15 8.72 3.83
CA ILE A 109 -12.94 9.10 5.24
C ILE A 109 -12.57 7.87 6.07
N ALA A 110 -13.28 6.74 5.89
CA ALA A 110 -13.01 5.51 6.60
C ALA A 110 -11.64 4.90 6.21
N ALA A 111 -11.29 4.90 4.92
CA ALA A 111 -10.00 4.45 4.42
C ALA A 111 -8.86 5.28 5.02
N LEU A 112 -8.98 6.61 4.95
CA LEU A 112 -7.96 7.52 5.48
C LEU A 112 -7.82 7.40 7.00
N TYR A 113 -8.94 7.25 7.71
CA TYR A 113 -8.94 7.05 9.16
C TYR A 113 -8.18 5.79 9.56
N THR A 114 -8.50 4.65 8.93
CA THR A 114 -7.93 3.33 9.22
C THR A 114 -6.46 3.25 8.80
N ALA A 115 -6.12 3.72 7.59
CA ALA A 115 -4.74 3.81 7.11
C ALA A 115 -3.88 4.70 8.02
N SER A 116 -4.41 5.85 8.44
CA SER A 116 -3.70 6.75 9.36
C SER A 116 -3.39 6.09 10.70
N ARG A 117 -4.29 5.23 11.22
CA ARG A 117 -4.00 4.45 12.43
C ARG A 117 -2.94 3.39 12.17
N GLY A 118 -3.02 2.67 11.04
CA GLY A 118 -2.01 1.70 10.62
C GLY A 118 -0.60 2.30 10.54
N PHE A 119 -0.43 3.43 9.85
CA PHE A 119 0.87 4.09 9.74
C PHE A 119 1.37 4.66 11.07
N ALA A 120 0.48 5.23 11.89
CA ALA A 120 0.87 5.65 13.23
C ALA A 120 1.38 4.47 14.08
N THR A 121 0.77 3.28 13.95
CA THR A 121 1.24 2.06 14.63
C THR A 121 2.56 1.57 14.06
N ALA A 122 2.74 1.64 12.74
CA ALA A 122 4.00 1.28 12.08
C ALA A 122 5.17 2.18 12.56
N VAL A 123 4.95 3.50 12.61
CA VAL A 123 5.95 4.43 13.17
C VAL A 123 6.25 4.11 14.63
N ARG A 124 5.23 3.82 15.46
CA ARG A 124 5.46 3.38 16.85
C ARG A 124 6.29 2.10 16.94
N ALA A 125 6.09 1.15 16.02
CA ALA A 125 6.90 -0.07 15.99
C ALA A 125 8.36 0.22 15.62
N ILE A 126 8.61 1.16 14.72
CA ILE A 126 9.96 1.64 14.39
C ILE A 126 10.58 2.35 15.60
N ASP A 127 9.86 3.27 16.24
CA ASP A 127 10.34 3.98 17.43
C ASP A 127 10.76 3.00 18.54
N VAL A 128 9.93 1.98 18.79
CA VAL A 128 10.23 0.91 19.76
C VAL A 128 11.45 0.08 19.35
N ALA A 129 11.63 -0.20 18.05
CA ALA A 129 12.79 -0.95 17.57
C ALA A 129 14.11 -0.17 17.69
N TYR A 130 14.06 1.16 17.59
CA TYR A 130 15.20 2.06 17.74
C TYR A 130 15.38 2.62 19.15
N ASP A 131 14.56 2.17 20.12
CA ASP A 131 14.58 2.62 21.51
C ASP A 131 14.45 4.16 21.63
N ILE A 132 13.65 4.75 20.73
CA ILE A 132 13.37 6.19 20.72
C ILE A 132 12.25 6.45 21.73
N ASP A 133 12.59 7.11 22.84
CA ASP A 133 11.60 7.62 23.79
C ASP A 133 10.57 8.49 23.07
N GLN A 134 9.28 8.19 23.26
CA GLN A 134 8.17 8.89 22.63
C GLN A 134 8.23 10.41 22.89
N ARG A 135 8.89 11.17 22.00
CA ARG A 135 8.95 12.63 22.07
C ARG A 135 7.63 13.29 21.68
N ARG A 136 6.72 12.54 21.07
CA ARG A 136 5.53 13.04 20.37
C ARG A 136 4.28 12.69 21.20
N GLY A 137 3.55 13.72 21.65
CA GLY A 137 2.26 13.53 22.31
C GLY A 137 1.22 12.89 21.38
N TRP A 138 0.06 12.51 21.93
CA TRP A 138 -1.03 11.84 21.20
C TRP A 138 -1.41 12.52 19.88
N VAL A 139 -1.44 13.87 19.88
CA VAL A 139 -1.74 14.68 18.68
C VAL A 139 -0.66 14.54 17.61
N GLY A 140 0.62 14.53 17.99
CA GLY A 140 1.73 14.41 17.06
C GLY A 140 1.73 13.06 16.35
N ALA A 141 1.52 11.96 17.09
CA ALA A 141 1.39 10.63 16.51
C ALA A 141 0.21 10.53 15.53
N ARG A 142 -0.91 11.22 15.82
CA ARG A 142 -2.07 11.22 14.93
C ARG A 142 -1.82 12.02 13.65
N LEU A 143 -1.17 13.18 13.75
CA LEU A 143 -0.83 14.00 12.58
C LEU A 143 0.14 13.27 11.64
N ILE A 144 1.17 12.62 12.17
CA ILE A 144 2.12 11.85 11.35
C ILE A 144 1.40 10.71 10.62
N GLY A 145 0.56 9.94 11.33
CA GLY A 145 -0.23 8.90 10.69
C GLY A 145 -1.11 9.44 9.57
N LEU A 146 -1.72 10.61 9.75
CA LEU A 146 -2.57 11.25 8.74
C LEU A 146 -1.76 11.71 7.52
N VAL A 147 -0.62 12.35 7.74
CA VAL A 147 0.29 12.81 6.66
C VAL A 147 0.83 11.61 5.87
N LEU A 148 1.23 10.54 6.56
CA LEU A 148 1.68 9.31 5.92
C LEU A 148 0.54 8.65 5.13
N ALA A 149 -0.68 8.59 5.66
CA ALA A 149 -1.81 8.04 4.94
C ALA A 149 -2.16 8.86 3.69
N PHE A 150 -2.19 10.18 3.80
CA PHE A 150 -2.49 11.06 2.67
C PHE A 150 -1.39 10.99 1.60
N SER A 151 -0.12 11.03 1.99
CA SER A 151 0.99 10.86 1.06
C SER A 151 1.01 9.46 0.42
N ALA A 152 0.62 8.41 1.15
CA ALA A 152 0.47 7.06 0.58
C ALA A 152 -0.58 7.04 -0.54
N VAL A 153 -1.70 7.75 -0.37
CA VAL A 153 -2.72 7.88 -1.42
C VAL A 153 -2.15 8.60 -2.64
N LEU A 154 -1.46 9.73 -2.45
CA LEU A 154 -0.85 10.47 -3.56
C LEU A 154 0.19 9.63 -4.31
N VAL A 155 1.08 8.97 -3.58
CA VAL A 155 2.09 8.07 -4.16
C VAL A 155 1.42 6.88 -4.85
N GLY A 156 0.38 6.32 -4.25
CA GLY A 156 -0.41 5.23 -4.82
C GLY A 156 -1.04 5.63 -6.15
N VAL A 157 -1.67 6.80 -6.24
CA VAL A 157 -2.21 7.34 -7.50
C VAL A 157 -1.11 7.46 -8.54
N VAL A 158 0.04 8.07 -8.20
CA VAL A 158 1.18 8.21 -9.13
C VAL A 158 1.70 6.86 -9.60
N VAL A 159 1.87 5.89 -8.71
CA VAL A 159 2.39 4.55 -9.03
C VAL A 159 1.38 3.76 -9.87
N VAL A 160 0.09 3.80 -9.53
CA VAL A 160 -0.96 3.14 -10.32
C VAL A 160 -1.05 3.79 -11.70
N SER A 161 -1.01 5.13 -11.80
CA SER A 161 -0.97 5.82 -13.08
C SER A 161 0.28 5.43 -13.89
N LEU A 162 1.44 5.34 -13.25
CA LEU A 162 2.70 4.94 -13.91
C LEU A 162 2.66 3.48 -14.41
N LEU A 163 2.07 2.57 -13.64
CA LEU A 163 2.10 1.13 -13.92
C LEU A 163 0.93 0.64 -14.77
N VAL A 164 -0.28 1.17 -14.55
CA VAL A 164 -1.54 0.72 -15.16
C VAL A 164 -1.97 1.66 -16.27
N VAL A 165 -1.98 2.97 -16.02
CA VAL A 165 -2.49 3.97 -16.97
C VAL A 165 -1.49 4.26 -18.09
N GLY A 166 -0.18 4.23 -17.79
CA GLY A 166 0.87 4.38 -18.81
C GLY A 166 0.77 3.39 -19.98
N PRO A 167 0.41 2.11 -19.74
CA PRO A 167 0.04 1.17 -20.81
C PRO A 167 -1.35 1.36 -21.43
N LEU A 168 -2.34 1.89 -20.69
CA LEU A 168 -3.76 1.89 -21.08
C LEU A 168 -4.18 3.08 -21.95
N ILE A 169 -3.56 4.27 -21.80
CA ILE A 169 -3.88 5.47 -22.60
C ILE A 169 -2.99 5.58 -23.86
N GLY A 170 -2.95 4.57 -24.73
CA GLY A 170 -2.24 4.71 -26.02
C GLY A 170 -0.70 4.72 -25.92
N GLY A 171 -0.17 4.28 -24.78
CA GLY A 171 1.19 3.79 -24.64
C GLY A 171 2.26 4.88 -24.75
N ALA A 172 3.48 4.51 -24.45
CA ALA A 172 4.63 5.37 -24.63
C ALA A 172 4.84 5.81 -26.09
N ASP A 173 4.01 5.39 -27.06
CA ASP A 173 4.08 5.74 -28.48
C ASP A 173 3.43 7.12 -28.77
N GLU A 174 2.28 7.46 -28.18
CA GLU A 174 1.68 8.80 -28.31
C GLU A 174 2.48 9.88 -27.57
N LEU A 175 2.95 9.56 -26.36
CA LEU A 175 3.92 10.40 -25.64
C LEU A 175 5.29 10.43 -26.35
N ALA A 176 5.73 9.36 -27.01
CA ALA A 176 6.99 9.36 -27.76
C ALA A 176 6.93 10.17 -29.05
N ASP A 177 5.77 10.23 -29.70
CA ASP A 177 5.54 11.05 -30.90
C ASP A 177 5.51 12.54 -30.55
N GLU A 178 4.97 12.91 -29.38
CA GLU A 178 4.97 14.29 -28.88
C GLU A 178 6.38 14.75 -28.42
N ILE A 179 7.17 13.83 -27.85
CA ILE A 179 8.56 14.09 -27.40
C ILE A 179 9.58 13.84 -28.54
N GLY A 180 9.15 13.30 -29.68
CA GLY A 180 9.96 13.09 -30.90
C GLY A 180 10.99 11.96 -30.81
N LEU A 181 10.86 11.04 -29.84
CA LEU A 181 11.86 9.99 -29.54
C LEU A 181 11.43 8.57 -29.97
N GLY A 182 10.23 8.41 -30.54
CA GLY A 182 9.73 7.17 -31.15
C GLY A 182 9.88 5.90 -30.30
N SER A 183 10.10 4.76 -30.96
CA SER A 183 10.17 3.41 -30.36
C SER A 183 11.26 3.18 -29.30
N THR A 184 12.26 4.07 -29.24
CA THR A 184 13.35 4.00 -28.24
C THR A 184 12.85 4.45 -26.87
N PHE A 185 12.04 5.51 -26.82
CA PHE A 185 11.42 5.97 -25.58
C PHE A 185 10.47 4.92 -25.02
N ALA A 186 9.64 4.31 -25.87
CA ALA A 186 8.71 3.26 -25.45
C ALA A 186 9.41 2.02 -24.87
N SER A 187 10.54 1.62 -25.46
CA SER A 187 11.36 0.53 -24.95
C SER A 187 12.01 0.86 -23.61
N LEU A 188 12.61 2.04 -23.49
CA LEU A 188 13.22 2.50 -22.24
C LEU A 188 12.17 2.63 -21.13
N TRP A 189 11.01 3.21 -21.43
CA TRP A 189 9.92 3.40 -20.47
C TRP A 189 9.39 2.06 -19.93
N ARG A 190 9.24 1.05 -20.79
CA ARG A 190 8.79 -0.30 -20.40
C ARG A 190 9.69 -0.94 -19.34
N TRP A 191 11.00 -0.71 -19.45
CA TRP A 191 12.00 -1.20 -18.48
C TRP A 191 12.15 -0.28 -17.28
N LEU A 192 12.16 1.05 -17.47
CA LEU A 192 12.46 2.04 -16.44
C LEU A 192 11.28 2.31 -15.49
N ARG A 193 10.03 2.04 -15.91
CA ARG A 193 8.85 2.22 -15.05
C ARG A 193 8.91 1.42 -13.76
N TRP A 194 9.42 0.18 -13.81
CA TRP A 194 9.54 -0.72 -12.67
C TRP A 194 10.54 -0.20 -11.62
N PRO A 195 11.80 0.09 -11.98
CA PRO A 195 12.74 0.67 -11.03
C PRO A 195 12.32 2.06 -10.56
N VAL A 196 11.66 2.88 -11.40
CA VAL A 196 11.12 4.18 -10.95
C VAL A 196 10.03 3.98 -9.90
N ALA A 197 9.06 3.10 -10.14
CA ALA A 197 8.03 2.76 -9.16
C ALA A 197 8.65 2.25 -7.85
N LEU A 198 9.65 1.38 -7.94
CA LEU A 198 10.38 0.87 -6.78
C LEU A 198 11.08 2.00 -6.02
N VAL A 199 11.79 2.90 -6.70
CA VAL A 199 12.46 4.04 -6.07
C VAL A 199 11.46 4.97 -5.39
N VAL A 200 10.32 5.25 -6.02
CA VAL A 200 9.25 6.07 -5.45
C VAL A 200 8.68 5.42 -4.19
N LEU A 201 8.34 4.13 -4.25
CA LEU A 201 7.81 3.37 -3.11
C LEU A 201 8.81 3.28 -1.95
N VAL A 202 10.07 2.99 -2.26
CA VAL A 202 11.16 2.92 -1.27
C VAL A 202 11.41 4.30 -0.65
N SER A 203 11.40 5.37 -1.45
CA SER A 203 11.58 6.74 -0.94
C SER A 203 10.43 7.15 -0.02
N TRP A 204 9.21 6.78 -0.38
CA TRP A 204 8.05 7.02 0.47
C TRP A 204 8.11 6.19 1.76
N ALA A 205 8.44 4.90 1.69
CA ALA A 205 8.65 4.07 2.88
C ALA A 205 9.80 4.61 3.75
N ALA A 206 10.87 5.13 3.13
CA ALA A 206 11.98 5.76 3.83
C ALA A 206 11.56 7.02 4.60
N SER A 207 10.57 7.76 4.11
CA SER A 207 10.03 8.93 4.82
C SER A 207 9.35 8.57 6.15
N MET A 208 8.96 7.31 6.37
CA MET A 208 8.41 6.86 7.65
C MET A 208 9.45 6.88 8.79
N TYR A 209 10.75 6.82 8.45
CA TYR A 209 11.84 6.85 9.43
C TYR A 209 12.20 8.27 9.91
N HIS A 210 11.79 9.29 9.18
CA HIS A 210 12.13 10.69 9.45
C HIS A 210 10.96 11.42 10.13
#